data_AF-A0A060ZCG2-F1
#
_entry.id   AF-A0A060ZCG2-F1
#
_cell.length_a   1.000
_cell.length_b   1.000
_cell.length_c   1.000
_cell.angle_alpha   90.00
_cell.angle_beta   90.00
_cell.angle_gamma   90.00
#
_symmetry.space_group_name_H-M   'P 1'
#
loop_
_entity.id
_entity.type
_entity.pdbx_description
1 polymer ?
#
loop_
_entity_poly.entity_id
_entity_poly.type
_entity_poly.pdbx_seq_one_letter_code
_entity_poly.pdbx_strand_id
1 'polypeptide(L)'
;VDIPVIKCPNLKEKTAEPSRLTARVSWDTPEGKDTADGILTDVILKGKPPGPFPEGLHKMSYTVYDRAGNKGSCRFSVRVRVRRCSPMTPPDNGFMKCDSDGNNYGATCEFKCTGGYELQGSAARVCQYGLTWSGTETNCTAMNINVGVRTASGLLDQFYEKRRLLIISAPTAANHYYRFQMTDLQVRERGMEG
;
A
#
# COMPACT_ATOMS: atom_id res chain seq x y z
N VAL A 1 -2.06 -37.50 -41.65
CA VAL A 1 -2.85 -36.87 -40.58
C VAL A 1 -1.86 -36.10 -39.73
N ASP A 2 -1.86 -34.78 -39.84
CA ASP A 2 -0.88 -33.91 -39.20
C ASP A 2 -1.44 -33.31 -37.90
N ILE A 3 -0.57 -33.09 -36.92
CA ILE A 3 -0.95 -32.56 -35.61
C ILE A 3 -1.07 -31.03 -35.70
N PRO A 4 -2.07 -30.39 -35.06
CA PRO A 4 -2.22 -28.95 -35.10
C PRO A 4 -1.07 -28.23 -34.37
N VAL A 5 -0.46 -27.24 -35.05
CA VAL A 5 0.65 -26.43 -34.52
C VAL A 5 0.13 -25.11 -33.95
N ILE A 6 0.51 -24.81 -32.71
CA ILE A 6 0.18 -23.55 -32.03
C ILE A 6 1.46 -22.74 -31.80
N LYS A 7 1.43 -21.45 -32.12
CA LYS A 7 2.44 -20.48 -31.67
C LYS A 7 2.05 -19.94 -30.29
N CYS A 8 2.95 -20.04 -29.31
CA CYS A 8 2.77 -19.39 -28.01
C CYS A 8 3.87 -18.37 -27.71
N PRO A 9 3.55 -17.38 -26.86
CA PRO A 9 4.61 -16.67 -26.14
C PRO A 9 5.35 -17.65 -25.22
N ASN A 10 6.67 -17.54 -25.08
CA ASN A 10 7.43 -18.42 -24.17
C ASN A 10 7.23 -18.04 -22.70
N LEU A 11 7.49 -16.77 -22.39
CA LEU A 11 7.38 -16.18 -21.05
C LEU A 11 6.84 -14.76 -21.17
N LYS A 12 5.77 -14.44 -20.45
CA LYS A 12 5.29 -13.07 -20.27
C LYS A 12 5.67 -12.60 -18.87
N GLU A 13 6.61 -11.68 -18.78
CA GLU A 13 7.04 -11.10 -17.51
C GLU A 13 6.45 -9.70 -17.33
N LYS A 14 5.88 -9.45 -16.15
CA LYS A 14 5.31 -8.15 -15.77
C LYS A 14 5.70 -7.80 -14.35
N THR A 15 5.98 -6.53 -14.13
CA THR A 15 6.21 -5.96 -12.81
C THR A 15 4.92 -5.32 -12.31
N ALA A 16 4.61 -5.49 -11.03
CA ALA A 16 3.49 -4.81 -10.40
C ALA A 16 3.66 -3.28 -10.43
N GLU A 17 2.55 -2.59 -10.60
CA GLU A 17 2.44 -1.13 -10.50
C GLU A 17 2.71 -0.65 -9.06
N PRO A 18 2.98 0.66 -8.84
CA PRO A 18 3.20 1.19 -7.50
C PRO A 18 1.99 0.89 -6.59
N SER A 19 2.30 0.53 -5.34
CA SER A 19 1.32 0.20 -4.30
C SER A 19 0.44 -1.02 -4.64
N ARG A 20 0.84 -1.86 -5.61
CA ARG A 20 0.16 -3.11 -5.98
C ARG A 20 1.04 -4.34 -5.78
N LEU A 21 0.37 -5.46 -5.50
CA LEU A 21 0.98 -6.81 -5.42
C LEU A 21 0.59 -7.71 -6.60
N THR A 22 -0.21 -7.17 -7.52
CA THR A 22 -0.67 -7.87 -8.73
C THR A 22 -0.32 -7.08 -9.97
N ALA A 23 -0.07 -7.76 -11.08
CA ALA A 23 0.04 -7.15 -12.40
C ALA A 23 -1.10 -7.60 -13.31
N ARG A 24 -1.68 -6.68 -14.10
CA ARG A 24 -2.60 -7.05 -15.17
C ARG A 24 -1.80 -7.64 -16.33
N VAL A 25 -2.12 -8.88 -16.69
CA VAL A 25 -1.47 -9.61 -17.77
C VAL A 25 -2.53 -10.02 -18.78
N SER A 26 -2.29 -9.68 -20.03
CA SER A 26 -3.04 -10.12 -21.19
C SER A 26 -2.11 -10.77 -22.21
N TRP A 27 -2.66 -11.68 -22.98
CA TRP A 27 -2.03 -12.31 -24.11
C TRP A 27 -3.12 -12.67 -25.12
N ASP A 28 -2.74 -12.71 -26.39
CA ASP A 28 -3.63 -13.18 -27.45
C ASP A 28 -3.90 -14.66 -27.21
N THR A 29 -5.18 -15.05 -27.28
CA THR A 29 -5.53 -16.46 -27.35
C THR A 29 -4.78 -17.06 -28.54
N PRO A 30 -3.99 -18.13 -28.35
CA PRO A 30 -3.26 -18.71 -29.47
C PRO A 30 -4.26 -19.15 -30.53
N GLU A 31 -4.28 -18.44 -31.66
CA GLU A 31 -4.94 -18.89 -32.87
C GLU A 31 -4.14 -20.10 -33.37
N GLY A 32 -4.69 -21.30 -33.23
CA GLY A 32 -4.10 -22.44 -33.94
C GLY A 32 -4.44 -22.28 -35.42
N LYS A 33 -3.43 -22.06 -36.24
CA LYS A 33 -3.54 -22.19 -37.69
C LYS A 33 -3.22 -23.65 -38.00
N ASP A 34 -4.23 -24.41 -38.40
CA ASP A 34 -3.98 -25.70 -39.05
C ASP A 34 -3.86 -25.50 -40.56
N THR A 35 -2.89 -26.21 -41.13
CA THR A 35 -2.28 -26.01 -42.46
C THR A 35 -2.81 -26.99 -43.50
N ALA A 36 -3.81 -27.82 -43.16
CA ALA A 36 -4.41 -28.81 -44.07
C ALA A 36 -5.93 -28.63 -44.29
N ASP A 37 -6.76 -28.49 -43.24
CA ASP A 37 -8.24 -28.48 -43.39
C ASP A 37 -8.97 -27.31 -42.68
N GLY A 38 -8.23 -26.37 -42.09
CA GLY A 38 -8.68 -25.00 -41.78
C GLY A 38 -9.63 -24.74 -40.59
N ILE A 39 -10.09 -25.74 -39.82
CA ILE A 39 -11.07 -25.49 -38.73
C ILE A 39 -10.73 -26.26 -37.44
N LEU A 40 -10.35 -25.53 -36.39
CA LEU A 40 -10.25 -26.02 -35.00
C LEU A 40 -11.64 -26.17 -34.39
N THR A 41 -11.88 -27.23 -33.63
CA THR A 41 -13.19 -27.45 -32.97
C THR A 41 -13.25 -26.82 -31.57
N ASP A 42 -12.17 -26.96 -30.78
CA ASP A 42 -12.15 -26.53 -29.38
C ASP A 42 -10.79 -25.97 -28.96
N VAL A 43 -10.82 -24.94 -28.08
CA VAL A 43 -9.64 -24.34 -27.44
C VAL A 43 -9.83 -24.37 -25.92
N ILE A 44 -9.02 -25.18 -25.22
CA ILE A 44 -9.08 -25.32 -23.76
C ILE A 44 -7.88 -24.62 -23.13
N LEU A 45 -8.15 -23.66 -22.24
CA LEU A 45 -7.14 -23.07 -21.35
C LEU A 45 -7.10 -23.84 -20.03
N LYS A 46 -5.90 -24.31 -19.65
CA LYS A 46 -5.57 -24.74 -18.29
C LYS A 46 -4.71 -23.68 -17.63
N GLY A 47 -5.27 -23.02 -16.62
CA GLY A 47 -4.62 -21.93 -15.90
C GLY A 47 -5.58 -20.79 -15.61
N LYS A 48 -5.06 -19.69 -15.06
CA LYS A 48 -5.85 -18.49 -14.80
C LYS A 48 -6.05 -17.70 -16.10
N PRO A 49 -7.27 -17.23 -16.42
CA PRO A 49 -7.50 -16.40 -17.61
C PRO A 49 -6.76 -15.06 -17.53
N PRO A 50 -6.59 -14.35 -18.66
CA PRO A 50 -6.08 -12.98 -18.69
C PRO A 50 -6.76 -12.09 -17.65
N GLY A 51 -5.98 -11.26 -16.95
CA GLY A 51 -6.48 -10.48 -15.83
C GLY A 51 -5.40 -10.14 -14.80
N PRO A 52 -5.78 -9.90 -13.53
CA PRO A 52 -4.83 -9.60 -12.46
C PRO A 52 -4.18 -10.89 -11.93
N PHE A 53 -2.86 -10.98 -12.05
CA PHE A 53 -2.06 -12.09 -11.54
C PHE A 53 -1.32 -11.65 -10.27
N PRO A 54 -1.37 -12.45 -9.19
CA PRO A 54 -0.55 -12.21 -8.02
C PRO A 54 0.92 -12.48 -8.33
N GLU A 55 1.80 -12.00 -7.47
CA GLU A 55 3.22 -12.33 -7.52
C GLU A 55 3.48 -13.83 -7.67
N GLY A 56 4.46 -14.18 -8.52
CA GLY A 56 4.90 -15.56 -8.71
C GLY A 56 4.87 -16.01 -10.17
N LEU A 57 5.08 -17.31 -10.35
CA LEU A 57 5.13 -17.97 -11.65
C LEU A 57 3.85 -18.76 -11.90
N HIS A 58 3.10 -18.38 -12.92
CA HIS A 58 1.82 -18.99 -13.30
C HIS A 58 1.99 -19.77 -14.60
N LYS A 59 1.80 -21.10 -14.55
CA LYS A 59 1.96 -21.98 -15.71
C LYS A 59 0.65 -22.14 -16.45
N MET A 60 0.61 -21.71 -17.70
CA MET A 60 -0.56 -21.77 -18.57
C MET A 60 -0.36 -22.86 -19.64
N SER A 61 -1.44 -23.55 -19.99
CA SER A 61 -1.43 -24.54 -21.07
C SER A 61 -2.67 -24.40 -21.91
N TYR A 62 -2.50 -24.10 -23.20
CA TYR A 62 -3.55 -24.22 -24.20
C TYR A 62 -3.55 -25.61 -24.82
N THR A 63 -4.73 -26.11 -25.12
CA THR A 63 -4.94 -27.36 -25.85
C THR A 63 -5.95 -27.08 -26.95
N VAL A 64 -5.62 -27.46 -28.18
CA VAL A 64 -6.55 -27.40 -29.32
C VAL A 64 -6.76 -28.79 -29.90
N TYR A 65 -7.95 -28.99 -30.46
CA TYR A 65 -8.32 -30.21 -31.15
C TYR A 65 -8.67 -29.93 -32.61
N ASP A 66 -8.34 -30.86 -33.48
CA ASP A 66 -8.83 -30.87 -34.87
C ASP A 66 -10.08 -31.76 -35.00
N ARG A 67 -10.68 -31.77 -36.20
CA ARG A 67 -11.86 -32.60 -36.51
C ARG A 67 -11.58 -34.11 -36.52
N ALA A 68 -10.32 -34.50 -36.71
CA ALA A 68 -9.88 -35.90 -36.67
C ALA A 68 -9.60 -36.37 -35.22
N GLY A 69 -9.69 -35.48 -34.24
CA GLY A 69 -9.44 -35.77 -32.83
C GLY A 69 -7.97 -35.65 -32.40
N ASN A 70 -7.06 -35.16 -33.26
CA ASN A 70 -5.68 -34.92 -32.88
C ASN A 70 -5.57 -33.71 -31.95
N LYS A 71 -4.58 -33.75 -31.08
CA LYS A 71 -4.38 -32.77 -30.02
C LYS A 71 -3.07 -32.01 -30.18
N GLY A 72 -3.19 -30.70 -30.36
CA GLY A 72 -2.08 -29.75 -30.24
C GLY A 72 -2.07 -29.17 -28.83
N SER A 73 -0.90 -29.00 -28.22
CA SER A 73 -0.82 -28.36 -26.90
C SER A 73 0.36 -27.42 -26.82
N CYS A 74 0.14 -26.30 -26.17
CA CYS A 74 1.12 -25.24 -26.07
C CYS A 74 1.16 -24.68 -24.66
N ARG A 75 2.38 -24.55 -24.11
CA ARG A 75 2.61 -24.19 -22.70
C ARG A 75 3.43 -22.92 -22.63
N PHE A 76 3.03 -22.02 -21.75
CA PHE A 76 3.77 -20.80 -21.48
C PHE A 76 3.67 -20.43 -20.01
N SER A 77 4.52 -19.53 -19.57
CA SER A 77 4.48 -19.03 -18.20
C SER A 77 4.24 -17.53 -18.16
N VAL A 78 3.51 -17.10 -17.14
CA VAL A 78 3.36 -15.69 -16.76
C VAL A 78 4.12 -15.49 -15.46
N ARG A 79 5.11 -14.61 -15.44
CA ARG A 79 5.85 -14.25 -14.23
C ARG A 79 5.47 -12.84 -13.81
N VAL A 80 4.92 -12.72 -12.61
CA VAL A 80 4.67 -11.42 -11.97
C VAL A 80 5.71 -11.19 -10.89
N ARG A 81 6.41 -10.06 -10.95
CA ARG A 81 7.35 -9.63 -9.92
C ARG A 81 6.83 -8.41 -9.17
N VAL A 82 6.99 -8.41 -7.85
CA VAL A 82 6.82 -7.22 -7.02
C VAL A 82 8.21 -6.73 -6.61
N ARG A 83 8.54 -5.49 -6.98
CA ARG A 83 9.79 -4.85 -6.56
C ARG A 83 9.67 -4.48 -5.10
N ARG A 84 10.69 -4.75 -4.29
CA ARG A 84 10.71 -4.45 -2.86
C ARG A 84 11.98 -3.74 -2.45
N CYS A 85 11.84 -2.70 -1.64
CA CYS A 85 12.96 -2.07 -0.95
C CYS A 85 13.37 -2.92 0.27
N SER A 86 14.55 -2.64 0.84
CA SER A 86 14.96 -3.23 2.11
C SER A 86 13.89 -2.96 3.19
N PRO A 87 13.46 -3.97 3.96
CA PRO A 87 12.51 -3.76 5.06
C PRO A 87 13.05 -2.70 6.05
N MET A 88 12.20 -1.77 6.45
CA MET A 88 12.50 -0.82 7.52
C MET A 88 11.90 -1.31 8.83
N THR A 89 12.51 -0.95 9.95
CA THR A 89 11.95 -1.15 11.29
C THR A 89 11.46 0.18 11.86
N PRO A 90 10.52 0.15 12.82
CA PRO A 90 10.18 1.35 13.57
C PRO A 90 11.42 1.94 14.25
N PRO A 91 11.54 3.28 14.35
CA PRO A 91 12.59 3.92 15.12
C PRO A 91 12.38 3.67 16.62
N ASP A 92 13.48 3.65 17.38
CA ASP A 92 13.42 3.63 18.85
C ASP A 92 12.59 4.81 19.36
N ASN A 93 11.75 4.61 20.38
CA ASN A 93 10.85 5.64 20.90
C ASN A 93 9.92 6.23 19.83
N GLY A 94 9.49 5.37 18.89
CA GLY A 94 8.52 5.72 17.87
C GLY A 94 7.79 4.52 17.31
N PHE A 95 6.91 4.81 16.37
CA PHE A 95 6.07 3.86 15.68
C PHE A 95 6.14 4.12 14.18
N MET A 96 5.99 3.05 13.40
CA MET A 96 5.95 3.09 11.95
C MET A 96 4.66 2.40 11.49
N LYS A 97 3.96 3.02 10.54
CA LYS A 97 2.80 2.43 9.86
C LYS A 97 3.04 2.50 8.36
N CYS A 98 3.02 1.35 7.71
CA CYS A 98 3.15 1.27 6.26
C CYS A 98 1.84 0.84 5.61
N ASP A 99 1.63 1.25 4.36
CA ASP A 99 0.57 0.74 3.51
C ASP A 99 1.00 -0.52 2.72
N SER A 100 0.07 -1.08 1.94
CA SER A 100 0.32 -2.21 1.03
C SER A 100 0.99 -3.42 1.74
N ASP A 101 2.19 -3.83 1.31
CA ASP A 101 2.96 -4.97 1.84
C ASP A 101 4.17 -4.48 2.65
N GLY A 102 4.18 -3.20 3.05
CA GLY A 102 5.19 -2.59 3.90
C GLY A 102 6.48 -2.16 3.20
N ASN A 103 6.88 -2.81 2.11
CA ASN A 103 8.11 -2.45 1.39
C ASN A 103 8.05 -2.63 -0.13
N ASN A 104 6.87 -2.92 -0.70
CA ASN A 104 6.73 -3.01 -2.14
C ASN A 104 6.89 -1.63 -2.80
N TYR A 105 7.27 -1.61 -4.08
CA TYR A 105 7.37 -0.37 -4.86
C TYR A 105 6.07 0.43 -4.76
N GLY A 106 6.20 1.72 -4.40
CA GLY A 106 5.09 2.62 -4.12
C GLY A 106 4.50 2.51 -2.70
N ALA A 107 4.99 1.59 -1.86
CA ALA A 107 4.59 1.56 -0.45
C ALA A 107 5.10 2.80 0.28
N THR A 108 4.25 3.36 1.13
CA THR A 108 4.52 4.52 1.97
C THR A 108 4.52 4.11 3.43
N CYS A 109 5.61 4.41 4.14
CA CYS A 109 5.72 4.24 5.58
C CYS A 109 5.74 5.60 6.26
N GLU A 110 4.80 5.83 7.17
CA GLU A 110 4.71 7.01 8.02
C GLU A 110 5.26 6.72 9.41
N PHE A 111 5.94 7.71 9.99
CA PHE A 111 6.63 7.60 11.26
C PHE A 111 6.07 8.61 12.27
N LYS A 112 5.99 8.19 13.53
CA LYS A 112 5.60 9.05 14.66
C LYS A 112 6.43 8.70 15.88
N CYS A 113 6.87 9.71 16.63
CA CYS A 113 7.59 9.49 17.87
C CYS A 113 6.64 9.38 19.07
N THR A 114 7.04 8.64 20.10
CA THR A 114 6.35 8.62 21.40
C THR A 114 6.44 9.99 22.08
N GLY A 115 5.55 10.24 23.04
CA GLY A 115 5.63 11.47 23.85
C GLY A 115 7.00 11.65 24.49
N GLY A 116 7.53 12.88 24.49
CA GLY A 116 8.88 13.18 24.96
C GLY A 116 9.98 13.04 23.92
N TYR A 117 9.68 12.62 22.69
CA TYR A 117 10.64 12.52 21.58
C TYR A 117 10.17 13.31 20.35
N GLU A 118 11.11 13.95 19.66
CA GLU A 118 10.91 14.72 18.43
C GLU A 118 11.46 13.95 17.22
N LEU A 119 10.75 14.03 16.09
CA LEU A 119 11.12 13.37 14.85
C LEU A 119 12.24 14.14 14.16
N GLN A 120 13.35 13.46 13.92
CA GLN A 120 14.45 13.91 13.07
C GLN A 120 14.44 13.12 11.76
N GLY A 121 14.61 13.81 10.64
CA GLY A 121 14.55 13.20 9.31
C GLY A 121 13.15 13.23 8.68
N SER A 122 12.80 12.18 7.94
CA SER A 122 11.56 12.18 7.14
C SER A 122 10.36 11.66 7.94
N ALA A 123 9.25 12.41 7.94
CA ALA A 123 8.00 11.96 8.58
C ALA A 123 7.30 10.81 7.81
N ALA A 124 7.59 10.68 6.52
CA ALA A 124 7.14 9.58 5.68
C ALA A 124 8.21 9.25 4.62
N ARG A 125 8.31 7.98 4.25
CA ARG A 125 9.23 7.49 3.22
C ARG A 125 8.48 6.56 2.26
N VAL A 126 8.84 6.63 0.98
CA VAL A 126 8.20 5.87 -0.10
C VAL A 126 9.23 4.95 -0.77
N CYS A 127 8.87 3.68 -0.97
CA CYS A 127 9.72 2.74 -1.69
C CYS A 127 9.73 3.06 -3.19
N GLN A 128 10.91 3.44 -3.71
CA GLN A 128 11.06 3.89 -5.09
C GLN A 128 11.33 2.72 -6.05
N TYR A 129 11.20 2.99 -7.35
CA TYR A 129 11.48 1.98 -8.38
C TYR A 129 12.94 1.46 -8.30
N GLY A 130 13.88 2.33 -7.91
CA GLY A 130 15.29 2.00 -7.70
C GLY A 130 15.59 1.06 -6.52
N LEU A 131 14.56 0.56 -5.83
CA LEU A 131 14.68 -0.27 -4.61
C LEU A 131 15.30 0.47 -3.41
N THR A 132 15.22 1.80 -3.45
CA THR A 132 15.65 2.71 -2.39
C THR A 132 14.44 3.39 -1.77
N TRP A 133 14.51 3.69 -0.47
CA TRP A 133 13.53 4.52 0.20
C TRP A 133 13.81 5.99 -0.07
N SER A 134 12.76 6.77 -0.32
CA SER A 134 12.88 8.23 -0.43
C SER A 134 13.27 8.85 0.92
N GLY A 135 13.69 10.12 0.86
CA GLY A 135 13.99 10.92 2.04
C GLY A 135 15.20 10.42 2.83
N THR A 136 15.31 10.92 4.05
CA THR A 136 16.35 10.61 5.02
C THR A 136 15.85 9.63 6.06
N GLU A 137 16.77 8.94 6.70
CA GLU A 137 16.48 8.06 7.83
C GLU A 137 15.77 8.82 8.97
N THR A 138 14.80 8.17 9.59
CA THR A 138 13.94 8.76 10.62
C THR A 138 14.41 8.29 11.98
N ASN A 139 14.71 9.23 12.88
CA ASN A 139 15.06 8.94 14.26
C ASN A 139 14.20 9.77 15.23
N CYS A 140 13.92 9.22 16.40
CA CYS A 140 13.20 9.91 17.45
C CYS A 140 14.19 10.29 18.57
N THR A 141 14.50 11.57 18.66
CA THR A 141 15.44 12.10 19.66
C THR A 141 14.67 12.71 20.83
N ALA A 142 15.16 12.54 22.06
CA ALA A 142 14.52 13.13 23.23
C ALA A 142 14.34 14.65 23.02
N MET A 143 13.15 15.15 23.34
CA MET A 143 12.87 16.58 23.28
C MET A 143 13.78 17.31 24.27
N ASN A 144 14.34 18.43 23.85
CA ASN A 144 15.08 19.29 24.76
C ASN A 144 14.08 20.11 25.58
N ILE A 145 13.85 19.71 26.83
CA ILE A 145 12.95 20.39 27.76
C ILE A 145 13.77 21.24 28.72
N ASN A 146 13.50 22.54 28.77
CA ASN A 146 14.03 23.43 29.79
C ASN A 146 13.25 23.23 31.10
N VAL A 147 13.87 22.50 32.03
CA VAL A 147 13.32 22.23 33.36
C VAL A 147 13.52 23.42 34.31
N GLY A 148 14.32 24.43 33.92
CA GLY A 148 14.55 25.65 34.70
C GLY A 148 13.40 26.66 34.66
N VAL A 149 12.27 26.32 34.02
CA VAL A 149 11.10 27.20 33.95
C VAL A 149 10.36 27.21 35.29
N ARG A 150 10.09 28.42 35.79
CA ARG A 150 9.58 28.64 37.15
C ARG A 150 8.06 28.52 37.27
N THR A 151 7.36 28.30 36.16
CA THR A 151 5.89 28.23 36.12
C THR A 151 5.43 26.97 35.39
N ALA A 152 4.31 26.39 35.84
CA ALA A 152 3.68 25.27 35.16
C ALA A 152 3.26 25.62 33.73
N SER A 153 2.82 26.87 33.50
CA SER A 153 2.47 27.36 32.16
C SER A 153 3.67 27.40 31.22
N GLY A 154 4.81 27.95 31.65
CA GLY A 154 6.00 28.02 30.81
C GLY A 154 6.66 26.65 30.58
N LEU A 155 6.41 25.66 31.45
CA LEU A 155 6.76 24.27 31.18
C LEU A 155 5.84 23.66 30.11
N LEU A 156 4.53 23.91 30.20
CA LEU A 156 3.53 23.43 29.26
C LEU A 156 3.68 24.05 27.85
N ASP A 157 4.03 25.33 27.75
CA ASP A 157 4.24 26.04 26.47
C ASP A 157 5.31 25.36 25.60
N GLN A 158 6.32 24.74 26.22
CA GLN A 158 7.36 23.99 25.50
C GLN A 158 6.84 22.76 24.75
N PHE A 159 5.71 22.19 25.19
CA PHE A 159 5.03 21.11 24.49
C PHE A 159 4.04 21.62 23.43
N TYR A 160 3.50 22.84 23.61
CA TYR A 160 2.52 23.45 22.70
C TYR A 160 3.16 24.11 21.48
N GLU A 161 4.31 24.76 21.62
CA GLU A 161 5.03 25.40 20.50
C GLU A 161 5.54 24.40 19.43
N LYS A 162 5.59 23.11 19.78
CA LYS A 162 5.96 22.01 18.89
C LYS A 162 4.76 21.28 18.29
N ARG A 163 3.54 21.51 18.78
CA ARG A 163 2.30 20.99 18.21
C ARG A 163 1.72 22.03 17.26
N ARG A 164 2.01 21.92 15.97
CA ARG A 164 1.28 22.66 14.92
C ARG A 164 -0.20 22.21 14.90
N LEU A 165 -0.98 22.88 15.74
CA LEU A 165 -2.43 23.08 15.80
C LEU A 165 -3.35 22.00 15.19
N LEU A 166 -3.94 21.19 16.09
CA LEU A 166 -5.40 21.11 16.20
C LEU A 166 -5.78 21.62 17.61
N ILE A 167 -5.47 22.88 17.89
CA ILE A 167 -6.07 23.57 19.03
C ILE A 167 -7.03 24.57 18.42
N ILE A 168 -8.32 24.25 18.50
CA ILE A 168 -9.38 25.25 18.39
C ILE A 168 -9.00 26.31 19.44
N SER A 169 -8.63 27.49 18.95
CA SER A 169 -8.21 28.65 19.72
C SER A 169 -8.93 28.78 21.06
N ALA A 170 -8.17 29.10 22.11
CA ALA A 170 -8.63 29.40 23.45
C ALA A 170 -10.01 30.10 23.49
N PRO A 171 -10.91 29.71 24.41
CA PRO A 171 -12.27 30.21 24.46
C PRO A 171 -12.27 31.66 24.92
N THR A 172 -12.33 32.60 23.98
CA THR A 172 -12.81 33.94 24.31
C THR A 172 -14.32 33.85 24.50
N ALA A 173 -14.87 34.64 25.43
CA ALA A 173 -16.31 34.73 25.71
C ALA A 173 -17.18 35.14 24.49
N ALA A 174 -16.54 35.40 23.33
CA ALA A 174 -17.15 35.68 22.05
C ALA A 174 -17.55 34.40 21.27
N ASN A 175 -17.09 33.20 21.68
CA ASN A 175 -17.37 31.98 20.93
C ASN A 175 -18.74 31.40 21.29
N HIS A 176 -19.70 31.54 20.37
CA HIS A 176 -21.11 31.16 20.53
C HIS A 176 -21.30 29.67 20.90
N TYR A 177 -20.42 28.77 20.43
CA TYR A 177 -20.49 27.34 20.76
C TYR A 177 -20.16 27.02 22.24
N TYR A 178 -19.36 27.85 22.91
CA TYR A 178 -19.02 27.68 24.33
C TYR A 178 -20.18 28.06 25.26
N ARG A 179 -20.99 29.05 24.87
CA ARG A 179 -22.21 29.42 25.63
C ARG A 179 -23.21 28.27 25.73
N PHE A 180 -23.39 27.52 24.63
CA PHE A 180 -24.29 26.37 24.60
C PHE A 180 -23.79 25.20 25.47
N GLN A 181 -22.48 24.97 25.51
CA GLN A 181 -21.88 23.93 26.36
C GLN A 181 -21.95 24.26 27.86
N MET A 182 -21.84 25.55 28.25
CA MET A 182 -22.02 25.95 29.65
C MET A 182 -23.47 25.93 30.12
N THR A 183 -24.45 26.18 29.25
CA THR A 183 -25.87 26.08 29.62
C THR A 183 -26.28 24.66 29.99
N ASP A 184 -25.73 23.63 29.32
CA ASP A 184 -26.01 22.22 29.67
C ASP A 184 -25.29 21.76 30.95
N LEU A 185 -24.15 22.37 31.29
CA LEU A 185 -23.44 22.10 32.55
C LEU A 185 -24.13 22.74 33.76
N GLN A 186 -24.70 23.94 33.62
CA GLN A 186 -25.45 24.61 34.70
C GLN A 186 -26.83 24.00 34.99
N VAL A 187 -27.39 23.20 34.07
CA VAL A 187 -28.62 22.42 34.34
C VAL A 187 -28.33 21.23 35.26
N ARG A 188 -27.10 20.71 35.28
CA ARG A 188 -26.73 19.57 36.15
C ARG A 188 -26.45 19.94 37.61
N GLU A 189 -26.17 21.21 37.92
CA GLU A 189 -25.91 21.66 39.31
C GLU A 189 -27.14 22.25 40.02
N ARG A 190 -28.28 22.47 39.32
CA ARG A 190 -29.54 22.90 39.95
C ARG A 190 -30.53 21.78 40.28
N GLY A 191 -30.04 20.54 40.37
CA GLY A 191 -30.85 19.36 40.70
C GLY A 191 -30.47 18.68 42.01
N MET A 192 -29.81 19.36 42.94
CA MET A 192 -29.38 18.76 44.22
C MET A 192 -29.43 19.75 45.41
N GLU A 193 -30.45 20.61 45.46
CA GLU A 193 -30.97 21.15 46.74
C GLU A 193 -32.50 21.21 46.62
N GLY A 194 -33.16 20.29 47.33
CA GLY A 194 -34.61 20.05 47.32
C GLY A 194 -34.91 18.68 47.90
#